data_AF-A0A3D5J4X4-F1
#
_entry.id   AF-A0A3D5J4X4-F1
#
_cell.length_a   1.000
_cell.length_b   1.000
_cell.length_c   1.000
_cell.angle_alpha   90.00
_cell.angle_beta   90.00
_cell.angle_gamma   90.00
#
_symmetry.space_group_name_H-M   'P 1'
#
loop_
_entity.id
_entity.type
_entity.pdbx_description
1 polymer ?
#
loop_
_entity_poly.entity_id
_entity_poly.type
_entity_poly.pdbx_seq_one_letter_code
_entity_poly.pdbx_strand_id
1 'polypeptide(L)'
;EAVESLILAFNHEIILGPVNLEEIKYFSNLKYLAITRSDDNGYIENTGTTKMASNFTALHNLKTLKLNYLGSDFYSDLDLSNLENLTKLDLMNNNPSYLIEPQDWEYPTHFIKIHMNGCINLEEINMENSFLIVDFCEAPSIKKLNMRYLEGGEPDVFDFHCLEDLEKLDISENRITKLILKNRSVLNTFSAYDIGNSGMSNYPFVKEVCIDDLPEELEQISEIINEHTVINTDCTF
;
A
#
# COMPACT_ATOMS: atom_id res chain seq x y z
N GLU A 1 2.57 27.33 21.33
CA GLU A 1 2.36 25.87 21.49
C GLU A 1 2.74 25.21 20.18
N ALA A 2 3.54 24.15 20.21
CA ALA A 2 3.96 23.47 18.98
C ALA A 2 2.89 22.48 18.53
N VAL A 3 2.48 22.54 17.27
CA VAL A 3 1.49 21.61 16.72
C VAL A 3 2.13 20.23 16.56
N GLU A 4 1.62 19.23 17.28
CA GLU A 4 2.10 17.84 17.21
C GLU A 4 1.19 16.92 16.39
N SER A 5 -0.04 17.35 16.10
CA SER A 5 -1.03 16.60 15.33
C SER A 5 -1.76 17.51 14.37
N LEU A 6 -1.90 17.09 13.12
CA LEU A 6 -2.60 17.82 12.06
C LEU A 6 -3.50 16.86 11.30
N ILE A 7 -4.75 17.27 11.13
CA ILE A 7 -5.75 16.55 10.35
C ILE A 7 -6.24 17.50 9.28
N LEU A 8 -6.06 17.10 8.02
CA LEU A 8 -6.52 17.80 6.84
C LEU A 8 -7.59 16.94 6.17
N ALA A 9 -8.81 17.47 6.08
CA ALA A 9 -9.88 16.83 5.33
C ALA A 9 -10.14 17.66 4.08
N PHE A 10 -10.01 17.03 2.92
CA PHE A 10 -10.23 17.65 1.62
C PHE A 10 -11.53 17.14 1.04
N ASN A 11 -12.45 18.04 0.70
CA ASN A 11 -13.47 17.65 -0.25
C ASN A 11 -12.84 17.74 -1.65
N HIS A 12 -12.31 16.61 -2.15
CA HIS A 12 -11.73 16.50 -3.50
C HIS A 12 -12.70 16.91 -4.60
N GLU A 13 -14.00 16.82 -4.31
CA GLU A 13 -15.05 17.25 -5.21
C GLU A 13 -15.26 18.78 -5.23
N ILE A 14 -14.58 19.60 -4.42
CA ILE A 14 -14.73 21.08 -4.46
C ILE A 14 -13.39 21.77 -4.71
N ILE A 15 -12.33 21.00 -4.98
CA ILE A 15 -10.99 21.56 -5.20
C ILE A 15 -10.94 22.25 -6.57
N LEU A 16 -11.11 23.58 -6.58
CA LEU A 16 -11.09 24.43 -7.77
C LEU A 16 -9.66 24.74 -8.29
N GLY A 17 -8.63 24.21 -7.65
CA GLY A 17 -7.23 24.40 -8.01
C GLY A 17 -6.27 23.58 -7.13
N PRO A 18 -5.02 23.34 -7.57
CA PRO A 18 -4.10 22.46 -6.86
C PRO A 18 -3.83 22.94 -5.44
N VAL A 19 -3.93 22.03 -4.46
CA VAL A 19 -3.49 22.29 -3.08
C VAL A 19 -1.99 22.02 -3.01
N ASN A 20 -1.21 23.03 -2.61
CA ASN A 20 0.21 22.86 -2.35
C ASN A 20 0.42 22.47 -0.87
N LEU A 21 0.86 21.24 -0.62
CA LEU A 21 1.17 20.74 0.72
C LEU A 21 2.64 20.98 1.14
N GLU A 22 3.48 21.61 0.31
CA GLU A 22 4.90 21.85 0.60
C GLU A 22 5.15 22.63 1.90
N GLU A 23 4.23 23.51 2.30
CA GLU A 23 4.38 24.31 3.53
C GLU A 23 4.12 23.50 4.81
N ILE A 24 3.71 22.23 4.68
CA ILE A 24 3.63 21.32 5.82
C ILE A 24 4.99 21.13 6.51
N LYS A 25 6.10 21.36 5.77
CA LYS A 25 7.48 21.35 6.30
C LYS A 25 7.69 22.27 7.52
N TYR A 26 6.85 23.30 7.71
CA TYR A 26 6.96 24.19 8.86
C TYR A 26 6.38 23.60 10.16
N PHE A 27 5.63 22.51 10.08
CA PHE A 27 5.14 21.75 11.24
C PHE A 27 6.22 20.78 11.74
N SER A 28 7.39 21.28 12.10
CA SER A 28 8.56 20.45 12.44
C SER A 28 8.38 19.53 13.67
N ASN A 29 7.38 19.79 14.52
CA ASN A 29 7.07 18.97 15.70
C ASN A 29 5.96 17.94 15.45
N LEU A 30 5.48 17.83 14.20
CA LEU A 30 4.37 16.97 13.85
C LEU A 30 4.73 15.50 14.06
N LYS A 31 3.97 14.81 14.91
CA LYS A 31 4.08 13.36 15.17
C LYS A 31 2.98 12.58 14.46
N TYR A 32 1.85 13.22 14.19
CA TYR A 32 0.71 12.64 13.51
C TYR A 32 0.21 13.55 12.40
N LEU A 33 0.08 12.99 11.20
CA LEU A 33 -0.54 13.65 10.05
C LEU A 33 -1.61 12.74 9.47
N ALA A 34 -2.82 13.27 9.34
CA ALA A 34 -3.86 12.64 8.54
C ALA A 34 -4.31 13.58 7.42
N ILE A 35 -4.33 13.07 6.21
CA ILE A 35 -4.93 13.71 5.04
C ILE A 35 -5.97 12.75 4.49
N THR A 36 -7.21 13.20 4.37
CA THR A 36 -8.29 12.32 3.90
C THR A 36 -9.37 13.07 3.13
N ARG A 37 -10.25 12.34 2.45
CA ARG A 37 -11.45 12.90 1.85
C ARG A 37 -12.46 13.33 2.94
N SER A 38 -13.12 14.48 2.75
CA SER A 38 -14.26 14.93 3.57
C SER A 38 -15.60 14.43 3.00
N ASP A 39 -16.54 14.11 3.88
CA ASP A 39 -17.88 13.57 3.55
C ASP A 39 -18.90 14.66 3.18
N ASP A 40 -18.51 15.94 3.23
CA ASP A 40 -19.40 17.07 2.98
C ASP A 40 -19.80 17.16 1.50
N ASN A 41 -20.95 16.56 1.18
CA ASN A 41 -21.59 16.46 -0.14
C ASN A 41 -21.36 17.65 -1.09
N GLY A 42 -20.72 17.41 -2.23
CA GLY A 42 -20.76 18.33 -3.36
C GLY A 42 -19.80 17.96 -4.48
N TYR A 43 -20.31 17.35 -5.55
CA TYR A 43 -19.55 16.90 -6.72
C TYR A 43 -19.07 18.06 -7.63
N ILE A 44 -17.75 18.22 -7.80
CA ILE A 44 -17.07 19.01 -8.86
C ILE A 44 -15.75 18.31 -9.23
N GLU A 45 -15.56 18.19 -10.53
CA GLU A 45 -14.42 17.60 -11.23
C GLU A 45 -13.12 18.40 -10.99
N ASN A 46 -12.04 17.74 -10.54
CA ASN A 46 -10.70 18.34 -10.61
C ASN A 46 -10.29 18.40 -12.09
N THR A 47 -10.48 19.57 -12.68
CA THR A 47 -10.13 19.88 -14.08
C THR A 47 -8.67 20.28 -14.26
N GLY A 48 -7.86 20.21 -13.19
CA GLY A 48 -6.44 20.55 -13.21
C GLY A 48 -5.58 19.37 -13.71
N THR A 49 -4.66 19.64 -14.63
CA THR A 49 -3.68 18.66 -15.12
C THR A 49 -2.50 18.45 -14.15
N THR A 50 -2.46 19.17 -13.03
CA THR A 50 -1.33 19.18 -12.09
C THR A 50 -1.66 18.38 -10.83
N LYS A 51 -0.92 17.30 -10.59
CA LYS A 51 -0.98 16.48 -9.38
C LYS A 51 -0.49 17.25 -8.15
N MET A 52 -1.12 17.02 -6.99
CA MET A 52 -0.68 17.58 -5.71
C MET A 52 0.67 16.98 -5.30
N ALA A 53 1.60 17.84 -4.90
CA ALA A 53 2.92 17.44 -4.41
C ALA A 53 2.81 16.77 -3.03
N SER A 54 3.40 15.59 -2.87
CA SER A 54 3.33 14.77 -1.65
C SER A 54 4.74 14.50 -1.09
N ASN A 55 5.50 15.56 -0.80
CA ASN A 55 6.81 15.44 -0.17
C ASN A 55 6.71 15.72 1.33
N PHE A 56 6.98 14.70 2.16
CA PHE A 56 6.92 14.79 3.61
C PHE A 56 8.29 14.62 4.29
N THR A 57 9.38 14.58 3.52
CA THR A 57 10.76 14.31 4.00
C THR A 57 11.25 15.27 5.10
N ALA A 58 10.67 16.47 5.20
CA ALA A 58 11.00 17.44 6.25
C ALA A 58 10.35 17.14 7.62
N LEU A 59 9.40 16.20 7.69
CA LEU A 59 8.63 15.89 8.90
C LEU A 59 9.33 14.85 9.79
N HIS A 60 10.59 15.08 10.16
CA HIS A 60 11.44 14.08 10.84
C HIS A 60 10.89 13.52 12.17
N ASN A 61 9.94 14.21 12.82
CA ASN A 61 9.29 13.74 14.05
C ASN A 61 8.03 12.90 13.81
N LEU A 62 7.61 12.74 12.54
CA LEU A 62 6.39 12.06 12.16
C LEU A 62 6.48 10.58 12.53
N LYS A 63 5.50 10.11 13.31
CA LYS A 63 5.39 8.71 13.73
C LYS A 63 4.28 7.97 13.01
N THR A 64 3.24 8.70 12.61
CA THR A 64 2.09 8.16 11.91
C THR A 64 1.69 9.09 10.79
N LEU A 65 1.60 8.51 9.60
CA LEU A 65 1.06 9.15 8.42
C LEU A 65 -0.17 8.38 7.95
N LYS A 66 -1.28 9.10 7.81
CA LYS A 66 -2.52 8.60 7.22
C LYS A 66 -2.82 9.42 5.97
N LEU A 67 -2.86 8.80 4.80
CA LEU A 67 -3.25 9.41 3.54
C LEU A 67 -4.30 8.51 2.91
N ASN A 68 -5.59 8.76 3.17
CA ASN A 68 -6.65 7.81 2.81
C ASN A 68 -7.71 8.46 1.93
N TYR A 69 -8.34 7.65 1.09
CA TYR A 69 -9.42 8.11 0.19
C TYR A 69 -8.95 9.21 -0.78
N LEU A 70 -7.67 9.21 -1.15
CA LEU A 70 -7.10 10.16 -2.07
C LEU A 70 -7.18 9.61 -3.50
N GLY A 71 -7.68 10.42 -4.43
CA GLY A 71 -7.71 10.02 -5.85
C GLY A 71 -6.31 9.89 -6.43
N SER A 72 -5.85 8.70 -6.80
CA SER A 72 -4.46 8.45 -7.25
C SER A 72 -4.05 9.22 -8.52
N ASP A 73 -5.04 9.63 -9.30
CA ASP A 73 -5.01 10.53 -10.42
C ASP A 73 -4.68 11.99 -10.04
N PHE A 74 -4.94 12.40 -8.79
CA PHE A 74 -4.70 13.76 -8.30
C PHE A 74 -3.43 13.93 -7.49
N TYR A 75 -2.74 12.85 -7.13
CA TYR A 75 -1.54 12.90 -6.29
C TYR A 75 -0.30 12.47 -7.08
N SER A 76 0.79 13.17 -6.80
CA SER A 76 2.13 12.78 -7.26
C SER A 76 2.68 11.67 -6.37
N ASP A 77 3.82 11.11 -6.78
CA ASP A 77 4.58 10.15 -5.98
C ASP A 77 4.82 10.69 -4.56
N LEU A 78 4.72 9.79 -3.59
CA LEU A 78 4.82 10.07 -2.16
C LEU A 78 6.28 9.87 -1.71
N ASP A 79 6.93 10.95 -1.30
CA ASP A 79 8.30 10.88 -0.78
C ASP A 79 8.31 10.98 0.76
N LEU A 80 8.60 9.84 1.39
CA LEU A 80 8.74 9.64 2.83
C LEU A 80 10.20 9.38 3.24
N SER A 81 11.15 9.61 2.34
CA SER A 81 12.54 9.25 2.58
C SER A 81 13.09 9.90 3.85
N ASN A 82 13.89 9.14 4.60
CA ASN A 82 14.56 9.54 5.85
C ASN A 82 13.61 9.93 7.01
N LEU A 83 12.34 9.50 6.96
CA LEU A 83 11.44 9.62 8.10
C LEU A 83 11.69 8.50 9.11
N GLU A 84 12.86 8.55 9.76
CA GLU A 84 13.33 7.50 10.68
C GLU A 84 12.37 7.23 11.84
N ASN A 85 11.57 8.22 12.27
CA ASN A 85 10.60 8.05 13.36
C ASN A 85 9.25 7.48 12.90
N LEU A 86 9.03 7.33 11.59
CA LEU A 86 7.76 6.84 11.05
C LEU A 86 7.61 5.36 11.41
N THR A 87 6.54 5.04 12.11
CA THR A 87 6.24 3.67 12.59
C THR A 87 5.01 3.08 11.92
N LYS A 88 4.10 3.93 11.45
CA LYS A 88 2.83 3.53 10.87
C LYS A 88 2.47 4.36 9.64
N LEU A 89 2.07 3.67 8.59
CA LEU A 89 1.63 4.23 7.33
C LEU A 89 0.26 3.63 6.97
N ASP A 90 -0.77 4.47 6.94
CA ASP A 90 -2.13 4.11 6.54
C ASP A 90 -2.41 4.82 5.20
N LEU A 91 -2.56 4.03 4.14
CA LEU A 91 -2.71 4.46 2.75
C LEU A 91 -3.95 3.84 2.11
N MET A 92 -4.98 3.52 2.89
CA MET A 92 -6.15 2.81 2.36
C MET A 92 -7.01 3.67 1.41
N ASN A 93 -7.70 3.00 0.49
CA ASN A 93 -8.69 3.59 -0.41
C ASN A 93 -8.10 4.67 -1.35
N ASN A 94 -6.83 4.55 -1.71
CA ASN A 94 -6.19 5.47 -2.65
C ASN A 94 -6.36 4.96 -4.09
N ASN A 95 -7.56 5.15 -4.61
CA ASN A 95 -7.99 4.64 -5.91
C ASN A 95 -8.11 5.76 -6.94
N PRO A 96 -8.00 5.44 -8.23
CA PRO A 96 -8.37 6.37 -9.27
C PRO A 96 -9.83 6.85 -9.12
N SER A 97 -10.13 8.08 -9.51
CA SER A 97 -11.51 8.57 -9.50
C SER A 97 -12.41 7.81 -10.49
N TYR A 98 -13.69 7.67 -10.16
CA TYR A 98 -14.70 7.04 -11.03
C TYR A 98 -14.99 7.80 -12.33
N LEU A 99 -14.30 8.92 -12.59
CA LEU A 99 -14.44 9.74 -13.80
C LEU A 99 -13.53 9.30 -14.93
N ILE A 100 -12.74 8.27 -14.67
CA ILE A 100 -11.81 7.67 -15.60
C ILE A 100 -12.57 6.81 -16.62
N GLU A 101 -12.14 6.83 -17.88
CA GLU A 101 -12.83 6.11 -18.95
C GLU A 101 -12.81 4.60 -18.67
N PRO A 102 -13.85 3.82 -19.01
CA PRO A 102 -13.90 2.38 -18.74
C PRO A 102 -12.65 1.60 -19.19
N GLN A 103 -11.99 2.05 -20.26
CA GLN A 103 -10.75 1.43 -20.78
C GLN A 103 -9.53 1.60 -19.86
N ASP A 104 -9.49 2.67 -19.07
CA ASP A 104 -8.40 2.92 -18.12
C ASP A 104 -8.54 2.03 -16.87
N TRP A 105 -9.71 1.43 -16.64
CA TRP A 105 -9.90 0.36 -15.66
C TRP A 105 -9.37 -0.99 -16.17
N GLU A 106 -9.32 -1.21 -17.50
CA GLU A 106 -8.68 -2.39 -18.08
C GLU A 106 -7.15 -2.29 -18.03
N TYR A 107 -6.61 -1.07 -18.07
CA TYR A 107 -5.17 -0.77 -18.00
C TYR A 107 -4.90 0.37 -17.02
N PRO A 108 -4.92 0.11 -15.71
CA PRO A 108 -4.74 1.17 -14.72
C PRO A 108 -3.36 1.84 -14.91
N THR A 109 -3.38 3.14 -15.13
CA THR A 109 -2.16 3.96 -15.27
C THR A 109 -1.96 4.93 -14.10
N HIS A 110 -2.95 5.03 -13.22
CA HIS A 110 -3.01 5.99 -12.13
C HIS A 110 -2.48 5.39 -10.83
N PHE A 111 -1.19 5.03 -10.81
CA PHE A 111 -0.51 4.57 -9.61
C PHE A 111 0.23 5.71 -8.91
N ILE A 112 0.33 5.63 -7.58
CA ILE A 112 1.24 6.47 -6.78
C ILE A 112 2.44 5.62 -6.38
N LYS A 113 3.66 6.08 -6.70
CA LYS A 113 4.87 5.44 -6.14
C LYS A 113 5.14 5.95 -4.75
N ILE A 114 5.51 5.04 -3.84
CA ILE A 114 5.85 5.36 -2.46
C ILE A 114 7.35 5.16 -2.28
N HIS A 115 8.07 6.23 -1.93
CA HIS A 115 9.49 6.20 -1.60
C HIS A 115 9.66 6.22 -0.09
N MET A 116 10.29 5.17 0.46
CA MET A 116 10.44 4.93 1.90
C MET A 116 11.90 4.72 2.32
N ASN A 117 12.87 4.99 1.44
CA ASN A 117 14.29 4.86 1.75
C ASN A 117 14.65 5.57 3.06
N GLY A 118 15.16 4.82 4.04
CA GLY A 118 15.54 5.36 5.35
C GLY A 118 14.40 5.42 6.39
N CYS A 119 13.22 4.87 6.09
CA CYS A 119 12.15 4.64 7.07
C CYS A 119 12.45 3.41 7.97
N ILE A 120 13.59 3.45 8.68
CA ILE A 120 14.17 2.30 9.37
C ILE A 120 13.34 1.74 10.55
N ASN A 121 12.32 2.48 11.02
CA ASN A 121 11.44 2.05 12.11
C ASN A 121 9.98 1.86 11.64
N LEU A 122 9.73 1.79 10.33
CA LEU A 122 8.38 1.57 9.80
C LEU A 122 7.96 0.12 10.07
N GLU A 123 6.96 -0.07 10.92
CA GLU A 123 6.53 -1.40 11.37
C GLU A 123 5.19 -1.84 10.74
N GLU A 124 4.32 -0.89 10.37
CA GLU A 124 2.96 -1.18 9.92
C GLU A 124 2.61 -0.37 8.67
N ILE A 125 2.22 -1.09 7.60
CA ILE A 125 1.64 -0.51 6.40
C ILE A 125 0.24 -1.10 6.18
N ASN A 126 -0.72 -0.24 5.90
CA ASN A 126 -2.03 -0.61 5.40
C ASN A 126 -2.29 0.08 4.07
N MET A 127 -2.47 -0.69 3.00
CA MET A 127 -2.75 -0.21 1.65
C MET A 127 -3.97 -0.90 1.03
N GLU A 128 -4.90 -1.35 1.87
CA GLU A 128 -6.17 -1.94 1.42
C GLU A 128 -6.85 -1.06 0.38
N ASN A 129 -7.35 -1.68 -0.69
CA ASN A 129 -8.06 -1.01 -1.78
C ASN A 129 -7.29 0.21 -2.29
N SER A 130 -6.11 0.01 -2.88
CA SER A 130 -5.27 1.15 -3.30
C SER A 130 -4.40 0.81 -4.51
N PHE A 131 -4.16 1.84 -5.34
CA PHE A 131 -3.33 1.75 -6.55
C PHE A 131 -1.94 2.33 -6.27
N LEU A 132 -1.11 1.55 -5.57
CA LEU A 132 0.21 1.99 -5.11
C LEU A 132 1.31 1.09 -5.66
N ILE A 133 2.46 1.71 -5.94
CA ILE A 133 3.72 1.00 -6.24
C ILE A 133 4.64 1.18 -5.04
N VAL A 134 5.02 0.07 -4.41
CA VAL A 134 5.85 0.05 -3.21
C VAL A 134 7.03 -0.90 -3.45
N ASP A 135 8.24 -0.42 -3.21
CA ASP A 135 9.42 -1.28 -3.06
C ASP A 135 9.64 -1.56 -1.57
N PHE A 136 9.30 -2.77 -1.14
CA PHE A 136 9.41 -3.19 0.25
C PHE A 136 10.86 -3.30 0.75
N CYS A 137 11.85 -3.37 -0.16
CA CYS A 137 13.26 -3.36 0.22
C CYS A 137 13.72 -1.99 0.74
N GLU A 138 12.98 -0.92 0.49
CA GLU A 138 13.26 0.40 1.05
C GLU A 138 12.94 0.50 2.55
N ALA A 139 12.10 -0.40 3.08
CA ALA A 139 11.67 -0.44 4.48
C ALA A 139 11.56 -1.89 5.02
N PRO A 140 12.69 -2.61 5.21
CA PRO A 140 12.67 -4.01 5.62
C PRO A 140 12.17 -4.26 7.06
N SER A 141 12.01 -3.21 7.87
CA SER A 141 11.55 -3.29 9.27
C SER A 141 10.05 -3.58 9.43
N ILE A 142 9.30 -3.70 8.34
CA ILE A 142 7.84 -3.89 8.36
C ILE A 142 7.49 -5.24 9.00
N LYS A 143 6.64 -5.20 10.02
CA LYS A 143 6.13 -6.37 10.75
C LYS A 143 4.69 -6.71 10.40
N LYS A 144 3.92 -5.71 9.95
CA LYS A 144 2.51 -5.89 9.57
C LYS A 144 2.23 -5.20 8.25
N LEU A 145 1.70 -5.97 7.31
CA LEU A 145 1.35 -5.50 5.98
C LEU A 145 -0.07 -5.95 5.62
N ASN A 146 -0.94 -4.98 5.35
CA ASN A 146 -2.25 -5.22 4.79
C ASN A 146 -2.30 -4.73 3.33
N MET A 147 -2.47 -5.66 2.41
CA MET A 147 -2.64 -5.45 0.96
C MET A 147 -3.96 -6.08 0.48
N ARG A 148 -4.96 -6.19 1.35
CA ARG A 148 -6.25 -6.79 0.99
C ARG A 148 -6.98 -5.97 -0.10
N TYR A 149 -7.68 -6.69 -0.99
CA TYR A 149 -8.67 -6.13 -1.92
C TYR A 149 -8.13 -4.92 -2.70
N LEU A 150 -7.07 -5.07 -3.50
CA LEU A 150 -6.47 -3.93 -4.23
C LEU A 150 -7.29 -3.47 -5.45
N GLU A 151 -8.31 -4.25 -5.86
CA GLU A 151 -9.31 -3.88 -6.87
C GLU A 151 -8.72 -3.34 -8.19
N GLY A 152 -7.71 -3.99 -8.74
CA GLY A 152 -6.99 -3.55 -9.95
C GLY A 152 -5.64 -2.88 -9.66
N GLY A 153 -5.36 -2.58 -8.39
CA GLY A 153 -4.07 -2.09 -7.90
C GLY A 153 -3.05 -3.19 -7.63
N GLU A 154 -3.33 -4.45 -7.94
CA GLU A 154 -2.41 -5.57 -7.71
C GLU A 154 -1.08 -5.41 -8.48
N PRO A 155 0.08 -5.64 -7.84
CA PRO A 155 1.34 -5.75 -8.57
C PRO A 155 1.39 -7.05 -9.38
N ASP A 156 2.20 -7.06 -10.45
CA ASP A 156 2.48 -8.27 -11.23
C ASP A 156 3.09 -9.39 -10.37
N VAL A 157 3.91 -8.99 -9.41
CA VAL A 157 4.57 -9.87 -8.43
C VAL A 157 4.33 -9.31 -7.03
N PHE A 158 3.73 -10.13 -6.18
CA PHE A 158 3.65 -9.87 -4.74
C PHE A 158 4.96 -10.31 -4.13
N ASP A 159 5.90 -9.37 -3.97
CA ASP A 159 7.27 -9.65 -3.55
C ASP A 159 7.58 -9.15 -2.14
N PHE A 160 7.83 -10.09 -1.23
CA PHE A 160 8.10 -9.81 0.17
C PHE A 160 9.49 -10.29 0.62
N HIS A 161 10.40 -10.61 -0.30
CA HIS A 161 11.68 -11.25 0.04
C HIS A 161 12.55 -10.42 1.01
N CYS A 162 12.48 -9.09 0.93
CA CYS A 162 13.21 -8.16 1.81
C CYS A 162 12.60 -8.01 3.21
N LEU A 163 11.38 -8.48 3.45
CA LEU A 163 10.65 -8.28 4.71
C LEU A 163 10.92 -9.43 5.70
N GLU A 164 12.18 -9.65 6.08
CA GLU A 164 12.58 -10.74 6.99
C GLU A 164 11.86 -10.67 8.35
N ASP A 165 11.52 -9.46 8.81
CA ASP A 165 10.82 -9.20 10.08
C ASP A 165 9.28 -9.27 9.98
N LEU A 166 8.71 -9.57 8.80
CA LEU A 166 7.26 -9.58 8.60
C LEU A 166 6.60 -10.64 9.49
N GLU A 167 5.65 -10.27 10.33
CA GLU A 167 4.92 -11.19 11.21
C GLU A 167 3.49 -11.43 10.73
N LYS A 168 2.88 -10.40 10.13
CA LYS A 168 1.48 -10.43 9.70
C LYS A 168 1.34 -9.92 8.28
N LEU A 169 0.74 -10.75 7.44
CA LEU A 169 0.45 -10.43 6.05
C LEU A 169 -1.02 -10.72 5.75
N ASP A 170 -1.71 -9.74 5.18
CA ASP A 170 -3.03 -9.92 4.58
C ASP A 170 -2.98 -9.57 3.10
N ILE A 171 -3.21 -10.57 2.25
CA ILE A 171 -3.28 -10.45 0.78
C ILE A 171 -4.63 -10.92 0.25
N SER A 172 -5.63 -11.04 1.13
CA SER A 172 -6.97 -11.53 0.77
C SER A 172 -7.60 -10.73 -0.37
N GLU A 173 -8.49 -11.36 -1.13
CA GLU A 173 -9.27 -10.70 -2.19
C GLU A 173 -8.42 -10.05 -3.30
N ASN A 174 -7.35 -10.71 -3.73
CA ASN A 174 -6.50 -10.23 -4.83
C ASN A 174 -6.32 -11.29 -5.91
N ARG A 175 -6.10 -10.84 -7.15
CA ARG A 175 -5.65 -11.72 -8.24
C ARG A 175 -4.12 -11.79 -8.25
N ILE A 176 -3.56 -12.90 -7.77
CA ILE A 176 -2.11 -13.08 -7.64
C ILE A 176 -1.57 -14.02 -8.71
N THR A 177 -0.66 -13.52 -9.55
CA THR A 177 0.04 -14.35 -10.54
C THR A 177 1.28 -15.00 -9.93
N LYS A 178 2.15 -14.19 -9.34
CA LYS A 178 3.38 -14.64 -8.68
C LYS A 178 3.44 -14.10 -7.26
N LEU A 179 3.63 -15.00 -6.30
CA LEU A 179 3.84 -14.70 -4.88
C LEU A 179 5.25 -15.09 -4.49
N ILE A 180 5.98 -14.18 -3.87
CA ILE A 180 7.27 -14.42 -3.24
C ILE A 180 7.10 -14.07 -1.77
N LEU A 181 7.12 -15.08 -0.91
CA LEU A 181 7.09 -14.87 0.53
C LEU A 181 8.48 -14.51 1.08
N LYS A 182 8.51 -14.04 2.32
CA LYS A 182 9.73 -13.58 2.97
C LYS A 182 10.71 -14.73 3.18
N ASN A 183 11.99 -14.40 3.26
CA ASN A 183 13.06 -15.37 3.48
C ASN A 183 13.19 -15.72 4.97
N ARG A 184 13.48 -17.00 5.25
CA ARG A 184 13.91 -17.62 6.52
C ARG A 184 12.90 -17.80 7.64
N SER A 185 11.61 -17.52 7.44
CA SER A 185 10.64 -17.68 8.54
C SER A 185 9.19 -17.72 8.11
N VAL A 186 8.36 -18.38 8.91
CA VAL A 186 6.91 -18.45 8.75
C VAL A 186 6.24 -17.21 9.35
N LEU A 187 5.12 -16.77 8.78
CA LEU A 187 4.33 -15.67 9.32
C LEU A 187 3.54 -16.12 10.56
N ASN A 188 3.48 -15.27 11.59
CA ASN A 188 2.60 -15.50 12.74
C ASN A 188 1.11 -15.43 12.34
N THR A 189 0.80 -14.63 11.32
CA THR A 189 -0.55 -14.50 10.78
C THR A 189 -0.46 -14.30 9.26
N PHE A 190 -1.10 -15.18 8.51
CA PHE A 190 -1.25 -15.07 7.06
C PHE A 190 -2.74 -15.17 6.72
N SER A 191 -3.24 -14.14 6.04
CA SER A 191 -4.62 -14.08 5.56
C SER A 191 -4.61 -14.00 4.04
N ALA A 192 -5.29 -14.93 3.39
CA ALA A 192 -5.43 -14.98 1.93
C ALA A 192 -6.84 -15.44 1.52
N TYR A 193 -7.85 -14.93 2.23
CA TYR A 193 -9.24 -15.28 2.01
C TYR A 193 -9.69 -14.91 0.59
N ASP A 194 -10.66 -15.65 0.08
CA ASP A 194 -11.27 -15.49 -1.25
C ASP A 194 -10.37 -15.78 -2.46
N ILE A 195 -9.18 -16.33 -2.22
CA ILE A 195 -8.26 -16.85 -3.23
C ILE A 195 -8.32 -18.38 -3.26
N GLY A 196 -8.32 -18.99 -4.45
CA GLY A 196 -8.14 -20.43 -4.60
C GLY A 196 -9.31 -21.26 -4.09
N ASN A 197 -9.11 -22.07 -3.04
CA ASN A 197 -10.10 -23.01 -2.52
C ASN A 197 -10.87 -22.49 -1.29
N SER A 198 -10.86 -21.17 -1.03
CA SER A 198 -11.77 -20.62 -0.02
C SER A 198 -13.21 -20.99 -0.41
N GLY A 199 -14.05 -21.39 0.55
CA GLY A 199 -15.39 -21.95 0.26
C GLY A 199 -16.36 -21.02 -0.51
N MET A 200 -15.96 -19.78 -0.79
CA MET A 200 -16.63 -18.79 -1.65
C MET A 200 -15.59 -17.95 -2.42
N SER A 201 -14.52 -18.57 -2.92
CA SER A 201 -13.43 -17.85 -3.58
C SER A 201 -13.88 -17.10 -4.83
N ASN A 202 -13.57 -15.80 -4.85
CA ASN A 202 -13.83 -14.91 -5.98
C ASN A 202 -12.59 -14.80 -6.89
N TYR A 203 -11.42 -15.22 -6.41
CA TYR A 203 -10.13 -15.10 -7.10
C TYR A 203 -9.51 -16.48 -7.35
N PRO A 204 -8.81 -16.66 -8.50
CA PRO A 204 -8.22 -17.95 -8.87
C PRO A 204 -7.05 -18.33 -7.96
N PHE A 205 -6.66 -19.61 -8.00
CA PHE A 205 -5.41 -20.08 -7.38
C PHE A 205 -4.19 -19.30 -7.90
N VAL A 206 -3.18 -19.16 -7.04
CA VAL A 206 -1.90 -18.55 -7.41
C VAL A 206 -1.18 -19.44 -8.42
N LYS A 207 -0.57 -18.83 -9.45
CA LYS A 207 0.10 -19.60 -10.51
C LYS A 207 1.52 -19.98 -10.13
N GLU A 208 2.27 -19.05 -9.55
CA GLU A 208 3.67 -19.24 -9.17
C GLU A 208 3.88 -18.79 -7.73
N VAL A 209 4.49 -19.64 -6.92
CA VAL A 209 4.83 -19.32 -5.53
C VAL A 209 6.30 -19.64 -5.27
N CYS A 210 6.98 -18.69 -4.63
CA CYS A 210 8.32 -18.84 -4.12
C CYS A 210 8.28 -18.76 -2.58
N ILE A 211 8.77 -19.82 -1.94
CA ILE A 211 8.81 -20.00 -0.48
C ILE A 211 10.17 -20.56 -0.07
N ASP A 212 10.48 -20.53 1.22
CA ASP A 212 11.60 -21.29 1.75
C ASP A 212 11.32 -22.81 1.67
N ASP A 213 12.37 -23.61 1.75
CA ASP A 213 12.27 -25.07 1.90
C ASP A 213 11.86 -25.45 3.35
N LEU A 214 10.68 -24.98 3.77
CA LEU A 214 10.09 -25.17 5.10
C LEU A 214 8.66 -25.75 4.99
N PRO A 215 8.40 -26.95 5.54
CA PRO A 215 7.06 -27.57 5.47
C PRO A 215 5.93 -26.70 6.04
N GLU A 216 6.20 -25.96 7.12
CA GLU A 216 5.25 -25.08 7.78
C GLU A 216 4.81 -23.90 6.89
N GLU A 217 5.71 -23.41 6.03
CA GLU A 217 5.39 -22.34 5.08
C GLU A 217 4.49 -22.87 3.94
N LEU A 218 4.75 -24.09 3.47
CA LEU A 218 3.88 -24.77 2.50
C LEU A 218 2.47 -24.99 3.06
N GLU A 219 2.34 -25.39 4.33
CA GLU A 219 1.04 -25.54 5.00
C GLU A 219 0.28 -24.20 5.04
N GLN A 220 0.97 -23.11 5.35
CA GLN A 220 0.41 -21.76 5.45
C GLN A 220 -0.22 -21.27 4.13
N ILE A 221 0.31 -21.67 2.98
CA ILE A 221 -0.21 -21.29 1.65
C ILE A 221 -1.13 -22.34 1.01
N SER A 222 -1.41 -23.45 1.70
CA SER A 222 -2.08 -24.61 1.09
C SER A 222 -3.47 -24.32 0.51
N GLU A 223 -4.19 -23.33 1.05
CA GLU A 223 -5.53 -22.95 0.60
C GLU A 223 -5.53 -22.15 -0.71
N ILE A 224 -4.40 -21.56 -1.09
CA ILE A 224 -4.27 -20.68 -2.27
C ILE A 224 -3.52 -21.32 -3.44
N ILE A 225 -3.10 -22.59 -3.30
CA ILE A 225 -2.38 -23.38 -4.32
C ILE A 225 -3.20 -24.60 -4.77
N ASN A 226 -2.90 -25.13 -5.96
CA ASN A 226 -3.46 -26.38 -6.47
C ASN A 226 -2.44 -27.18 -7.30
N GLU A 227 -2.87 -28.25 -7.98
CA GLU A 227 -2.02 -29.11 -8.82
C GLU A 227 -1.40 -28.39 -10.04
N HIS A 228 -1.86 -27.18 -10.35
CA HIS A 228 -1.37 -26.35 -11.44
C HIS A 228 -0.48 -25.19 -10.96
N THR A 229 -0.36 -24.99 -9.64
CA THR A 229 0.56 -24.01 -9.07
C THR A 229 2.00 -24.51 -9.16
N VAL A 230 2.89 -23.69 -9.72
CA VAL A 230 4.33 -23.93 -9.70
C VAL A 230 4.89 -23.43 -8.39
N ILE A 231 5.48 -24.33 -7.60
CA ILE A 231 6.12 -24.02 -6.32
C ILE A 231 7.63 -24.13 -6.51
N ASN A 232 8.36 -23.08 -6.15
CA ASN A 232 9.82 -23.06 -6.14
C ASN A 232 10.34 -22.78 -4.73
N THR A 233 11.35 -23.53 -4.31
CA THR A 233 12.07 -23.35 -3.04
C THR A 233 13.49 -22.81 -3.21
N ASP A 234 13.99 -22.74 -4.45
CA ASP A 234 15.25 -22.09 -4.82
C ASP A 234 14.95 -20.70 -5.41
N CYS A 235 14.55 -19.80 -4.51
CA CYS A 235 14.18 -18.43 -4.86
C CYS A 235 15.44 -17.57 -5.07
N THR A 236 15.82 -17.34 -6.33
CA THR A 236 16.87 -16.38 -6.67
C THR A 236 16.25 -14.98 -6.81
N PHE A 237 16.65 -14.06 -5.93
CA PHE A 237 16.22 -12.66 -5.90
C PHE A 237 17.21 -11.75 -6.63
#